data_AF-A0A9N8ZEA1-F1
#
_entry.id   AF-A0A9N8ZEA1-F1
#
_cell.length_a   1.000
_cell.length_b   1.000
_cell.length_c   1.000
_cell.angle_alpha   90.00
_cell.angle_beta   90.00
_cell.angle_gamma   90.00
#
_symmetry.space_group_name_H-M   'P 1'
#
loop_
_entity.id
_entity.type
_entity.pdbx_description
1 polymer ?
#
loop_
_entity_poly.entity_id
_entity_poly.type
_entity_poly.pdbx_seq_one_letter_code
_entity_poly.pdbx_strand_id
1 'polypeptide(L)'
;MNYTNNRIYMISECRIKAIIRLRNFSKLQGAQYFKALCDIVINDTLLETREKIYLIGDLSLIRDTQNIINHNEEERRNCEYCNKQAIAALYCEFCIRNYLKKQFNEWKTEDKEIDELIRECQLNTVSPSHVIEYIPYEKFKNVKFVTSTENSNIYTATWENGPFIDWDSERQELTRSGQGIYILKVLENSGKYRSEVMWDS
;
A
#
# COMPACT_ATOMS: atom_id res chain seq x y z
N MET A 1 11.25 16.74 10.64
CA MET A 1 9.84 17.20 10.64
C MET A 1 9.10 16.27 9.69
N ASN A 2 8.07 15.47 10.00
CA ASN A 2 6.95 15.63 10.94
C ASN A 2 6.62 14.31 11.67
N TYR A 3 6.94 14.24 12.97
CA TYR A 3 6.43 13.19 13.87
C TYR A 3 4.90 13.25 14.06
N THR A 4 4.29 14.39 13.73
CA THR A 4 2.86 14.66 13.86
C THR A 4 2.01 13.93 12.82
N ASN A 5 2.49 13.77 11.58
CA ASN A 5 1.74 13.07 10.52
C ASN A 5 1.66 11.56 10.79
N ASN A 6 2.77 10.94 11.23
CA ASN A 6 2.80 9.52 11.60
C ASN A 6 1.92 9.21 12.82
N ARG A 7 1.78 10.16 13.76
CA ARG A 7 0.93 9.98 14.94
C ARG A 7 -0.56 10.08 14.59
N ILE A 8 -0.92 10.97 13.67
CA ILE A 8 -2.28 11.02 13.09
C ILE A 8 -2.56 9.71 12.34
N TYR A 9 -1.64 9.28 11.46
CA TYR A 9 -1.75 8.02 10.71
C TYR A 9 -2.04 6.82 11.62
N MET A 10 -1.24 6.60 12.67
CA MET A 10 -1.43 5.47 13.58
C MET A 10 -2.71 5.57 14.44
N ILE A 11 -3.10 6.77 14.87
CA ILE A 11 -4.33 6.95 15.66
C ILE A 11 -5.56 6.73 14.78
N SER A 12 -5.56 7.24 13.55
CA SER A 12 -6.62 7.06 12.57
C SER A 12 -6.73 5.58 12.14
N GLU A 13 -5.63 4.91 11.80
CA GLU A 13 -5.59 3.46 11.51
C GLU A 13 -6.14 2.61 12.66
N CYS A 14 -5.71 2.87 13.90
CA CYS A 14 -6.19 2.14 15.07
C CYS A 14 -7.70 2.36 15.30
N ARG A 15 -8.19 3.59 15.10
CA ARG A 15 -9.62 3.92 15.19
C ARG A 15 -10.42 3.26 14.08
N ILE A 16 -9.92 3.22 12.85
CA ILE A 16 -10.54 2.50 11.72
C ILE A 16 -10.61 1.00 12.02
N LYS A 17 -9.49 0.37 12.37
CA LYS A 17 -9.43 -1.06 12.68
C LYS A 17 -10.36 -1.41 13.84
N ALA A 18 -10.51 -0.51 14.82
CA ALA A 18 -11.50 -0.65 15.89
C ALA A 18 -12.95 -0.48 15.41
N ILE A 19 -13.26 0.52 14.59
CA ILE A 19 -14.62 0.77 14.05
C ILE A 19 -15.06 -0.37 13.11
N ILE A 20 -14.16 -0.83 12.23
CA ILE A 20 -14.38 -1.97 11.32
C ILE A 20 -14.56 -3.27 12.11
N ARG A 21 -13.75 -3.52 13.15
CA ARG A 21 -13.90 -4.71 14.01
C ARG A 21 -15.12 -4.68 14.92
N LEU A 22 -15.51 -3.51 15.46
CA LEU A 22 -16.67 -3.38 16.36
C LEU A 22 -18.00 -3.54 15.63
N ARG A 23 -18.05 -3.25 14.33
CA ARG A 23 -19.25 -3.39 13.53
C ARG A 23 -19.03 -4.49 12.49
N ASN A 24 -19.26 -5.74 12.90
CA ASN A 24 -19.34 -6.93 12.03
C ASN A 24 -20.37 -6.71 10.89
N PHE A 25 -20.00 -5.98 9.84
CA PHE A 25 -20.83 -5.72 8.67
C PHE A 25 -20.61 -6.80 7.61
N SER A 26 -21.03 -8.02 7.94
CA SER A 26 -20.89 -9.22 7.11
C SER A 26 -21.93 -9.34 5.97
N LYS A 27 -22.55 -8.24 5.52
CA LYS A 27 -23.67 -8.30 4.54
C LYS A 27 -23.65 -7.28 3.40
N LEU A 28 -22.72 -6.32 3.37
CA LEU A 28 -22.66 -5.33 2.28
C LEU A 28 -21.51 -5.67 1.34
N GLN A 29 -21.75 -5.66 0.03
CA GLN A 29 -20.74 -5.85 -1.02
C GLN A 29 -20.62 -4.58 -1.89
N GLY A 30 -19.42 -4.32 -2.42
CA GLY A 30 -19.17 -3.29 -3.42
C GLY A 30 -19.50 -1.87 -2.97
N ALA A 31 -20.11 -1.07 -3.85
CA ALA A 31 -20.36 0.36 -3.65
C ALA A 31 -21.21 0.69 -2.40
N GLN A 32 -22.11 -0.21 -1.98
CA GLN A 32 -22.93 -0.02 -0.78
C GLN A 32 -22.12 -0.09 0.50
N TYR A 33 -21.12 -0.98 0.54
CA TYR A 33 -20.18 -1.08 1.67
C TYR A 33 -19.31 0.17 1.78
N PHE A 34 -18.76 0.63 0.66
CA PHE A 34 -17.97 1.87 0.60
C PHE A 34 -18.78 3.08 1.10
N LYS A 35 -20.00 3.27 0.60
CA LYS A 35 -20.88 4.37 1.01
C LYS A 35 -21.15 4.35 2.51
N ALA A 36 -21.47 3.18 3.06
CA ALA A 36 -21.71 3.03 4.49
C ALA A 36 -20.48 3.40 5.34
N LEU A 37 -19.27 3.03 4.90
CA LEU A 37 -18.03 3.43 5.59
C LEU A 37 -17.79 4.93 5.52
N CYS A 38 -18.00 5.57 4.35
CA CYS A 38 -17.89 7.02 4.24
C CYS A 38 -18.89 7.75 5.15
N ASP A 39 -20.15 7.29 5.19
CA ASP A 39 -21.18 7.87 6.07
C ASP A 39 -20.78 7.76 7.55
N ILE A 40 -20.16 6.66 7.96
CA ILE A 40 -19.64 6.49 9.32
C ILE A 40 -18.55 7.53 9.61
N VAL A 41 -17.55 7.67 8.72
CA VAL A 41 -16.45 8.61 8.90
C VAL A 41 -16.95 10.06 8.93
N ILE A 42 -17.84 10.43 8.02
CA ILE A 42 -18.37 11.79 7.90
C ILE A 42 -19.15 12.19 9.16
N ASN A 43 -19.97 11.28 9.69
CA ASN A 43 -20.86 11.55 10.81
C ASN A 43 -20.20 11.34 12.20
N ASP A 44 -18.98 10.81 12.26
CA ASP A 44 -18.27 10.63 13.52
C ASP A 44 -17.90 11.98 14.15
N THR A 45 -18.37 12.26 15.37
CA THR A 45 -18.14 13.53 16.05
C THR A 45 -16.80 13.61 16.78
N LEU A 46 -16.09 12.48 16.92
CA LEU A 46 -14.78 12.39 17.57
C LEU A 46 -13.62 12.63 16.60
N LEU A 47 -13.89 12.59 15.29
CA LEU A 47 -12.91 12.84 14.25
C LEU A 47 -12.85 14.32 13.89
N GLU A 48 -11.64 14.86 13.87
CA GLU A 48 -11.37 16.17 13.31
C GLU A 48 -11.55 16.16 11.78
N THR A 49 -11.86 17.32 11.18
CA THR A 49 -12.05 17.43 9.73
C THR A 49 -10.89 16.86 8.91
N ARG A 50 -9.65 17.09 9.34
CA ARG A 50 -8.46 16.56 8.66
C ARG A 50 -8.38 15.04 8.72
N GLU A 51 -8.79 14.44 9.84
CA GLU A 51 -8.81 12.99 10.00
C GLU A 51 -9.87 12.42 9.06
N LYS A 52 -11.06 13.04 8.99
CA LYS A 52 -12.11 12.61 8.06
C LYS A 52 -11.66 12.65 6.61
N ILE A 53 -11.02 13.74 6.18
CA ILE A 53 -10.50 13.87 4.81
C ILE A 53 -9.50 12.75 4.52
N TYR A 54 -8.54 12.54 5.43
CA TYR A 54 -7.54 11.49 5.31
C TYR A 54 -8.19 10.10 5.16
N LEU A 55 -9.15 9.79 6.04
CA LEU A 55 -9.87 8.53 6.06
C LEU A 55 -10.71 8.27 4.81
N ILE A 56 -11.37 9.31 4.29
CA ILE A 56 -12.14 9.20 3.05
C ILE A 56 -11.20 8.97 1.86
N GLY A 57 -10.01 9.58 1.87
CA GLY A 57 -8.95 9.31 0.90
C GLY A 57 -8.55 7.84 0.89
N ASP A 58 -8.19 7.29 2.05
CA ASP A 58 -7.80 5.88 2.19
C ASP A 58 -8.91 4.92 1.74
N LEU A 59 -10.16 5.17 2.15
CA LEU A 59 -11.31 4.37 1.71
C LEU A 59 -11.47 4.41 0.18
N SER A 60 -11.24 5.57 -0.43
CA SER A 60 -11.39 5.75 -1.87
C SER A 60 -10.30 5.00 -2.63
N LEU A 61 -9.06 4.98 -2.13
CA LEU A 61 -7.98 4.16 -2.68
C LEU A 61 -8.29 2.66 -2.61
N ILE A 62 -8.87 2.19 -1.49
CA ILE A 62 -9.30 0.80 -1.32
C ILE A 62 -10.37 0.44 -2.34
N ARG A 63 -11.39 1.30 -2.49
CA ARG A 63 -12.48 1.10 -3.46
C ARG A 63 -11.93 1.01 -4.89
N ASP A 64 -11.08 1.95 -5.28
CA ASP A 64 -10.50 1.97 -6.62
C ASP A 64 -9.66 0.70 -6.89
N THR A 65 -8.90 0.26 -5.89
CA THR A 65 -8.14 -1.01 -5.96
C THR A 65 -9.08 -2.20 -6.17
N GLN A 66 -10.18 -2.28 -5.41
CA GLN A 66 -11.17 -3.35 -5.55
C GLN A 66 -11.87 -3.32 -6.91
N ASN A 67 -12.17 -2.14 -7.45
CA ASN A 67 -12.76 -2.01 -8.78
C ASN A 67 -11.82 -2.57 -9.87
N ILE A 68 -10.51 -2.31 -9.76
CA ILE A 68 -9.51 -2.87 -10.68
C ILE A 68 -9.46 -4.41 -10.56
N ILE A 69 -9.36 -4.94 -9.33
CA ILE A 69 -9.28 -6.39 -9.07
C ILE A 69 -10.52 -7.11 -9.59
N ASN A 70 -11.70 -6.54 -9.37
CA ASN A 70 -12.98 -7.13 -9.78
C ASN A 70 -13.30 -6.87 -11.27
N HIS A 71 -12.43 -6.19 -12.01
CA HIS A 71 -12.68 -5.75 -13.39
C HIS A 71 -14.01 -5.01 -13.54
N ASN A 72 -14.36 -4.15 -12.58
CA ASN A 72 -15.60 -3.40 -12.62
C ASN A 72 -15.51 -2.31 -13.72
N GLU A 73 -16.10 -2.57 -14.88
CA GLU A 73 -15.99 -1.72 -16.08
C GLU A 73 -16.95 -0.53 -16.09
N GLU A 74 -17.84 -0.41 -15.09
CA GLU A 74 -18.91 0.60 -15.07
C GLU A 74 -18.39 2.04 -14.98
N GLU A 75 -17.17 2.26 -14.47
CA GLU A 75 -16.59 3.59 -14.25
C GLU A 75 -15.21 3.76 -14.90
N ARG A 76 -15.06 3.36 -16.17
CA ARG A 76 -13.85 3.66 -16.94
C ARG A 76 -13.76 5.15 -17.26
N ARG A 77 -12.61 5.76 -16.96
CA ARG A 77 -12.27 7.13 -17.37
C ARG A 77 -11.08 7.15 -18.30
N ASN A 78 -11.06 8.09 -19.23
CA ASN A 78 -9.87 8.32 -20.05
C ASN A 78 -8.80 9.03 -19.23
N CYS A 79 -7.63 8.43 -19.11
CA CYS A 79 -6.48 9.06 -18.49
C CYS A 79 -5.84 10.05 -19.46
N GLU A 80 -5.72 11.32 -19.06
CA GLU A 80 -5.14 12.38 -19.88
C GLU A 80 -3.65 12.20 -20.20
N TYR A 81 -2.91 11.46 -19.37
CA TYR A 81 -1.46 11.26 -19.52
C TYR A 81 -1.10 10.11 -20.46
N CYS A 82 -1.87 9.02 -20.44
CA CYS A 82 -1.57 7.83 -21.22
C CYS A 82 -2.64 7.43 -22.24
N ASN A 83 -3.75 8.17 -22.31
CA ASN A 83 -4.89 7.93 -23.21
C ASN A 83 -5.53 6.54 -23.10
N LYS A 84 -5.31 5.83 -21.99
CA LYS A 84 -5.96 4.55 -21.68
C LYS A 84 -7.20 4.76 -20.82
N GLN A 85 -8.13 3.82 -20.91
CA GLN A 85 -9.30 3.74 -20.05
C GLN A 85 -8.90 3.14 -18.69
N ALA A 86 -8.68 4.00 -17.71
CA ALA A 86 -8.36 3.61 -16.33
C ALA A 86 -9.65 3.27 -15.57
N ILE A 87 -9.60 2.27 -14.69
CA ILE A 87 -10.71 1.92 -13.80
C ILE A 87 -10.67 2.76 -12.51
N ALA A 88 -9.49 3.05 -11.98
CA ALA A 88 -9.37 3.87 -10.78
C ALA A 88 -9.73 5.33 -11.05
N ALA A 89 -10.44 5.96 -10.11
CA ALA A 89 -10.79 7.37 -10.16
C ALA A 89 -9.61 8.26 -9.74
N LEU A 90 -8.90 7.88 -8.68
CA LEU A 90 -7.85 8.70 -8.05
C LEU A 90 -6.50 8.64 -8.76
N TYR A 91 -6.17 7.49 -9.36
CA TYR A 91 -4.90 7.28 -10.05
C TYR A 91 -5.13 6.55 -11.38
N CYS A 92 -4.05 6.32 -12.13
CA CYS A 92 -4.10 5.48 -13.33
C CYS A 92 -3.13 4.32 -13.17
N GLU A 93 -3.67 3.11 -13.08
CA GLU A 93 -2.93 1.86 -12.98
C GLU A 93 -1.94 1.68 -14.14
N PHE A 94 -2.27 2.17 -15.33
CA PHE A 94 -1.37 2.12 -16.47
C PHE A 94 -0.21 3.11 -16.36
N CYS A 95 -0.45 4.32 -15.84
CA CYS A 95 0.61 5.31 -15.62
C CYS A 95 1.60 4.81 -14.56
N ILE A 96 1.09 4.23 -13.47
CA ILE A 96 1.90 3.58 -12.45
C ILE A 96 2.76 2.47 -13.07
N ARG A 97 2.17 1.52 -13.80
CA ARG A 97 2.92 0.44 -14.48
C ARG A 97 3.99 0.98 -15.42
N ASN A 98 3.70 2.07 -16.15
CA ASN A 98 4.67 2.71 -17.04
C ASN A 98 5.80 3.40 -16.27
N TYR A 99 5.51 4.01 -15.12
CA TYR A 99 6.52 4.52 -14.20
C TYR A 99 7.43 3.38 -13.70
N LEU A 100 6.85 2.29 -13.20
CA LEU A 100 7.58 1.14 -12.67
C LEU A 100 8.50 0.50 -13.73
N LYS A 101 8.02 0.36 -14.98
CA LYS A 101 8.83 -0.14 -16.11
C LYS A 101 10.14 0.62 -16.32
N LYS A 102 10.14 1.94 -16.07
CA LYS A 102 11.35 2.77 -16.19
C LYS A 102 12.36 2.47 -15.07
N GLN A 103 11.89 1.93 -13.95
CA GLN A 103 12.67 1.65 -12.74
C GLN A 103 13.12 0.18 -12.63
N PHE A 104 12.84 -0.67 -13.63
CA PHE A 104 13.19 -2.09 -13.60
C PHE A 104 14.68 -2.38 -13.35
N ASN A 105 15.57 -1.46 -13.72
CA ASN A 105 17.00 -1.63 -13.46
C ASN A 105 17.40 -1.30 -12.01
N GLU A 106 16.60 -0.49 -11.30
CA GLU A 106 16.88 -0.08 -9.92
C GLU A 106 16.57 -1.17 -8.89
N TRP A 107 15.70 -2.14 -9.25
CA TRP A 107 15.28 -3.24 -8.37
C TRP A 107 15.92 -4.58 -8.71
N LYS A 108 17.03 -4.56 -9.44
CA LYS A 108 17.78 -5.78 -9.75
C LYS A 108 18.47 -6.30 -8.51
N THR A 109 18.34 -7.59 -8.30
CA THR A 109 19.04 -8.37 -7.31
C THR A 109 20.13 -9.20 -8.01
N GLU A 110 20.85 -10.01 -7.25
CA GLU A 110 21.74 -11.03 -7.82
C GLU A 110 20.97 -12.28 -8.28
N ASP A 111 19.65 -12.31 -8.04
CA ASP A 111 18.78 -13.46 -8.25
C ASP A 111 17.78 -13.21 -9.38
N LYS A 112 18.01 -13.86 -10.52
CA LYS A 112 17.20 -13.67 -11.73
C LYS A 112 15.75 -14.11 -11.57
N GLU A 113 15.47 -15.10 -10.72
CA GLU A 113 14.10 -15.59 -10.50
C GLU A 113 13.31 -14.54 -9.70
N ILE A 114 13.93 -13.94 -8.68
CA ILE A 114 13.34 -12.85 -7.91
C ILE A 114 13.12 -11.62 -8.80
N ASP A 115 14.12 -11.27 -9.62
CA ASP A 115 14.02 -10.15 -10.54
C ASP A 115 12.89 -10.30 -11.56
N GLU A 116 12.64 -11.53 -12.04
CA GLU A 116 11.52 -11.83 -12.93
C GLU A 116 10.18 -11.71 -12.21
N LEU A 117 10.06 -12.29 -11.00
CA LEU A 117 8.86 -12.16 -10.18
C LEU A 117 8.51 -10.70 -9.87
N ILE A 118 9.48 -9.89 -9.47
CA ILE A 118 9.27 -8.46 -9.18
C ILE A 118 8.75 -7.74 -10.43
N ARG A 119 9.36 -7.99 -11.61
CA ARG A 119 8.91 -7.39 -12.87
C ARG A 119 7.48 -7.80 -13.21
N GLU A 120 7.14 -9.08 -13.08
CA GLU A 120 5.78 -9.56 -13.32
C GLU A 120 4.76 -8.91 -12.38
N CYS A 121 5.06 -8.80 -11.09
CA CYS A 121 4.20 -8.10 -10.13
C CYS A 121 4.02 -6.63 -10.53
N GLN A 122 5.10 -5.93 -10.91
CA GLN A 122 5.06 -4.52 -11.29
C GLN A 122 4.30 -4.25 -12.59
N LEU A 123 4.35 -5.18 -13.54
CA LEU A 123 3.54 -5.11 -14.77
C LEU A 123 2.04 -5.24 -14.50
N ASN A 124 1.68 -5.90 -13.39
CA ASN A 124 0.31 -6.16 -12.99
C ASN A 124 -0.15 -5.32 -11.78
N THR A 125 0.65 -4.34 -11.33
CA THR A 125 0.31 -3.49 -10.18
C THR A 125 -1.06 -2.85 -10.37
N VAL A 126 -1.89 -2.93 -9.33
CA VAL A 126 -3.26 -2.42 -9.33
C VAL A 126 -3.38 -1.08 -8.64
N SER A 127 -2.50 -0.74 -7.70
CA SER A 127 -2.55 0.53 -6.97
C SER A 127 -1.17 0.92 -6.41
N PRO A 128 -0.97 2.18 -5.97
CA PRO A 128 0.30 2.63 -5.39
C PRO A 128 0.77 1.78 -4.20
N SER A 129 -0.15 1.36 -3.32
CA SER A 129 0.16 0.55 -2.14
C SER A 129 0.43 -0.92 -2.45
N HIS A 130 0.17 -1.38 -3.68
CA HIS A 130 0.42 -2.74 -4.15
C HIS A 130 1.69 -2.85 -5.01
N VAL A 131 2.52 -1.81 -5.02
CA VAL A 131 3.82 -1.85 -5.70
C VAL A 131 4.75 -2.77 -4.92
N ILE A 132 5.19 -3.85 -5.56
CA ILE A 132 6.24 -4.72 -5.06
C ILE A 132 7.59 -4.11 -5.45
N GLU A 133 8.52 -4.01 -4.50
CA GLU A 133 9.88 -3.53 -4.75
C GLU A 133 10.90 -4.32 -3.94
N TYR A 134 12.12 -4.42 -4.48
CA TYR A 134 13.27 -4.91 -3.72
C TYR A 134 13.86 -3.77 -2.88
N ILE A 135 14.08 -4.03 -1.60
CA ILE A 135 14.68 -3.07 -0.66
C ILE A 135 15.96 -3.70 -0.08
N PRO A 136 17.14 -3.13 -0.35
CA PRO A 136 18.38 -3.60 0.24
C PRO A 136 18.32 -3.54 1.77
N TYR A 137 18.88 -4.55 2.44
CA TYR A 137 18.80 -4.67 3.90
C TYR A 137 19.38 -3.45 4.62
N GLU A 138 20.40 -2.81 4.04
CA GLU A 138 21.09 -1.64 4.56
C GLU A 138 20.20 -0.38 4.63
N LYS A 139 19.05 -0.39 3.94
CA LYS A 139 18.04 0.68 4.05
C LYS A 139 17.24 0.61 5.34
N PHE A 140 17.28 -0.52 6.05
CA PHE A 140 16.63 -0.70 7.34
C PHE A 140 17.60 -0.35 8.48
N LYS A 141 17.12 0.46 9.43
CA LYS A 141 17.86 0.89 10.63
C LYS A 141 17.17 0.36 11.88
N ASN A 142 17.89 0.36 13.01
CA ASN A 142 17.33 -0.01 14.31
C ASN A 142 16.59 -1.37 14.30
N VAL A 143 17.13 -2.35 13.59
CA VAL A 143 16.52 -3.68 13.46
C VAL A 143 16.52 -4.37 14.82
N LYS A 144 15.34 -4.75 15.32
CA LYS A 144 15.13 -5.37 16.63
C LYS A 144 14.28 -6.62 16.48
N PHE A 145 14.76 -7.73 17.03
CA PHE A 145 14.01 -8.98 17.10
C PHE A 145 12.73 -8.81 17.93
N VAL A 146 11.65 -9.46 17.49
CA VAL A 146 10.35 -9.48 18.17
C VAL A 146 10.05 -10.90 18.64
N THR A 147 9.98 -11.85 17.72
CA THR A 147 9.65 -13.25 18.00
C THR A 147 10.08 -14.15 16.86
N SER A 148 10.20 -15.44 17.14
CA SER A 148 10.31 -16.49 16.12
C SER A 148 8.95 -17.17 15.95
N THR A 149 8.71 -17.70 14.76
CA THR A 149 7.65 -18.66 14.45
C THR A 149 8.30 -19.93 13.90
N GLU A 150 7.50 -20.95 13.58
CA GLU A 150 8.01 -22.23 13.05
C GLU A 150 8.91 -22.08 11.81
N ASN A 151 8.65 -21.08 10.96
CA ASN A 151 9.34 -20.91 9.66
C ASN A 151 9.89 -19.49 9.43
N SER A 152 9.89 -18.62 10.45
CA SER A 152 10.34 -17.24 10.26
C SER A 152 10.75 -16.54 11.54
N ASN A 153 11.61 -15.54 11.41
CA ASN A 153 11.94 -14.62 12.48
C ASN A 153 11.32 -13.25 12.17
N ILE A 154 10.65 -12.66 13.16
CA ILE A 154 9.97 -11.38 13.05
C ILE A 154 10.82 -10.31 13.74
N TYR A 155 11.04 -9.21 13.03
CA TYR A 155 11.77 -8.05 13.50
C TYR A 155 10.93 -6.79 13.32
N THR A 156 11.30 -5.74 14.03
CA THR A 156 10.92 -4.36 13.70
C THR A 156 12.13 -3.61 13.19
N ALA A 157 11.93 -2.67 12.27
CA ALA A 157 12.98 -1.80 11.77
C ALA A 157 12.43 -0.42 11.45
N THR A 158 13.30 0.57 11.43
CA THR A 158 13.04 1.89 10.86
C THR A 158 13.40 1.87 9.38
N TRP A 159 12.51 2.36 8.52
CA TRP A 159 12.78 2.58 7.11
C TRP A 159 12.47 4.05 6.79
N GLU A 160 13.45 4.77 6.23
CA GLU A 160 13.36 6.23 6.03
C GLU A 160 12.40 6.62 4.91
N ASN A 161 12.32 5.80 3.86
CA ASN A 161 11.51 6.11 2.70
C ASN A 161 10.07 5.61 2.84
N GLY A 162 9.88 4.47 3.51
CA GLY A 162 8.57 3.84 3.64
C GLY A 162 8.00 3.31 2.31
N PRO A 163 6.90 2.56 2.34
CA PRO A 163 6.25 2.07 1.13
C PRO A 163 5.63 3.22 0.33
N PHE A 164 5.39 2.94 -0.94
CA PHE A 164 4.54 3.77 -1.79
C PHE A 164 3.10 3.77 -1.28
N ILE A 165 2.47 4.96 -1.28
CA ILE A 165 1.11 5.13 -0.76
C ILE A 165 0.17 5.82 -1.74
N ASP A 166 0.70 6.62 -2.66
CA ASP A 166 -0.12 7.40 -3.58
C ASP A 166 0.59 7.67 -4.91
N TRP A 167 -0.16 8.16 -5.89
CA TRP A 167 0.31 8.56 -7.21
C TRP A 167 0.07 10.05 -7.42
N ASP A 168 1.15 10.81 -7.56
CA ASP A 168 1.08 12.22 -7.91
C ASP A 168 0.85 12.33 -9.43
N SER A 169 -0.39 12.63 -9.83
CA SER A 169 -0.74 12.71 -11.25
C SER A 169 -0.07 13.88 -11.96
N GLU A 170 0.22 14.99 -11.28
CA GLU A 170 0.87 16.14 -11.91
C GLU A 170 2.35 15.84 -12.17
N ARG A 171 3.02 15.22 -11.20
CA ARG A 171 4.44 14.86 -11.31
C ARG A 171 4.68 13.56 -12.09
N GLN A 172 3.65 12.73 -12.24
CA GLN A 172 3.75 11.38 -12.80
C GLN A 172 4.74 10.49 -12.01
N GLU A 173 4.67 10.57 -10.69
CA GLU A 173 5.56 9.88 -9.76
C GLU A 173 4.80 9.24 -8.60
N LEU A 174 5.33 8.12 -8.09
CA LEU A 174 4.82 7.51 -6.87
C LEU A 174 5.34 8.25 -5.63
N THR A 175 4.45 8.53 -4.68
CA THR A 175 4.81 9.13 -3.40
C THR A 175 4.91 8.07 -2.31
N ARG A 176 5.74 8.34 -1.31
CA ARG A 176 5.99 7.41 -0.21
C ARG A 176 5.51 7.96 1.11
N SER A 177 5.19 7.06 2.04
CA SER A 177 4.78 7.40 3.40
C SER A 177 5.88 8.11 4.21
N GLY A 178 7.15 7.93 3.82
CA GLY A 178 8.29 8.48 4.55
C GLY A 178 8.70 7.61 5.72
N GLN A 179 9.39 8.21 6.70
CA GLN A 179 10.02 7.45 7.77
C GLN A 179 8.99 6.79 8.68
N GLY A 180 9.13 5.49 8.92
CA GLY A 180 8.23 4.73 9.79
C GLY A 180 8.91 3.56 10.50
N ILE A 181 8.17 2.94 11.43
CA ILE A 181 8.54 1.65 12.04
C ILE A 181 7.73 0.57 11.36
N TYR A 182 8.42 -0.50 11.02
CA TYR A 182 7.99 -1.46 10.02
C TYR A 182 8.35 -2.87 10.46
N ILE A 183 7.49 -3.84 10.16
CA ILE A 183 7.72 -5.25 10.51
C ILE A 183 8.49 -5.91 9.37
N LEU A 184 9.59 -6.59 9.72
CA LEU A 184 10.34 -7.42 8.78
C LEU A 184 10.10 -8.89 9.16
N LYS A 185 9.55 -9.66 8.24
CA LYS A 185 9.47 -11.11 8.37
C LYS A 185 10.60 -11.73 7.56
N VAL A 186 11.53 -12.39 8.24
CA VAL A 186 12.65 -13.10 7.61
C VAL A 186 12.31 -14.58 7.59
N LEU A 187 12.18 -15.16 6.40
CA LEU A 187 11.86 -16.57 6.23
C LEU A 187 13.11 -17.43 6.47
N GLU A 188 12.95 -18.53 7.21
CA GLU A 188 14.01 -19.52 7.36
C GLU A 188 14.04 -20.38 6.09
N ASN A 189 15.10 -20.24 5.30
CA ASN A 189 15.25 -21.04 4.09
C ASN A 189 15.85 -22.40 4.46
N SER A 190 15.30 -23.47 3.90
CA SER A 190 15.80 -24.85 4.03
C SER A 190 17.13 -25.11 3.27
N GLY A 191 18.08 -24.17 3.31
CA GLY A 191 19.46 -24.39 2.84
C GLY A 191 20.20 -23.21 2.20
N LYS A 192 19.57 -22.05 1.98
CA LYS A 192 20.26 -20.83 1.49
C LYS A 192 19.62 -19.57 2.06
N TYR A 193 20.29 -18.86 2.95
CA TYR A 193 19.80 -17.59 3.49
C TYR A 193 19.38 -16.62 2.36
N ARG A 194 18.08 -16.37 2.23
CA ARG A 194 17.54 -15.26 1.44
C ARG A 194 16.75 -14.39 2.41
N SER A 195 17.20 -13.16 2.61
CA SER A 195 16.45 -12.15 3.37
C SER A 195 15.35 -11.58 2.45
N GLU A 196 14.23 -12.29 2.34
CA GLU A 196 13.05 -11.81 1.64
C GLU A 196 12.13 -11.12 2.64
N VAL A 197 12.03 -9.80 2.57
CA VAL A 197 11.09 -9.01 3.39
C VAL A 197 9.77 -8.97 2.65
N MET A 198 8.82 -9.81 3.06
CA MET A 198 7.44 -9.76 2.58
C MET A 198 6.63 -8.83 3.49
N TRP A 199 6.05 -7.79 2.90
CA TRP A 199 5.13 -6.86 3.56
C TRP A 199 3.75 -7.52 3.71
N ASP A 200 3.26 -7.62 4.94
CA ASP A 200 1.86 -7.94 5.25
C ASP A 200 1.31 -6.83 6.16
N SER A 201 0.16 -6.25 5.77
CA SER A 201 -0.47 -5.06 6.37
C SER A 201 -1.64 -5.40 7.28
#